data_AF-A0A6G3UC00-F1
#
_entry.id   AF-A0A6G3UC00-F1
#
_cell.length_a   1.000
_cell.length_b   1.000
_cell.length_c   1.000
_cell.angle_alpha   90.00
_cell.angle_beta   90.00
_cell.angle_gamma   90.00
#
_symmetry.space_group_name_H-M   'P 1'
#
loop_
_entity.id
_entity.type
_entity.pdbx_description
1 polymer ?
#
loop_
_entity_poly.entity_id
_entity_poly.type
_entity_poly.pdbx_seq_one_letter_code
_entity_poly.pdbx_strand_id
1 'polypeptide(L)'
;MSERAAPPGGPALIQALVNTVDLESGADALDTADGRAPFGLTGEDVPAARELRESLRAALLAHAGHPPHRPVTPLGDLLARA
;
A
#
# COMPACT_ATOMS: atom_id res chain seq x y z
N MET A 1 -14.98 4.37 -2.17
CA MET A 1 -14.39 3.17 -1.54
C MET A 1 -15.53 2.24 -1.13
N SER A 2 -15.47 0.95 -1.47
CA SER A 2 -16.57 0.02 -1.11
C SER A 2 -16.70 -0.11 0.40
N GLU A 3 -17.93 -0.08 0.92
CA GLU A 3 -18.26 -0.23 2.34
C GLU A 3 -18.07 -1.69 2.86
N ARG A 4 -17.48 -2.56 2.03
CA ARG A 4 -17.24 -3.96 2.37
C ARG A 4 -15.95 -4.08 3.19
N ALA A 5 -16.10 -4.55 4.41
CA ALA A 5 -14.96 -4.94 5.24
C ALA A 5 -14.15 -6.05 4.56
N ALA A 6 -12.83 -5.95 4.62
CA ALA A 6 -11.93 -7.01 4.16
C ALA A 6 -12.09 -8.26 5.05
N PRO A 7 -11.96 -9.49 4.48
CA PRO A 7 -11.87 -10.68 5.30
C PRO A 7 -10.63 -10.62 6.20
N PRO A 8 -10.68 -11.23 7.40
CA PRO A 8 -9.56 -11.16 8.35
C PRO A 8 -8.28 -11.80 7.79
N GLY A 9 -7.12 -11.36 8.28
CA GLY A 9 -5.81 -11.87 7.90
C GLY A 9 -5.13 -11.06 6.80
N GLY A 10 -4.44 -11.73 5.86
CA GLY A 10 -3.63 -11.10 4.82
C GLY A 10 -4.34 -10.00 4.00
N PRO A 11 -5.59 -10.20 3.54
CA PRO A 11 -6.33 -9.18 2.80
C PRO A 11 -6.59 -7.90 3.61
N ALA A 12 -6.84 -8.01 4.91
CA ALA A 12 -7.02 -6.85 5.78
C ALA A 12 -5.72 -6.05 5.95
N LEU A 13 -4.56 -6.72 6.03
CA LEU A 13 -3.25 -6.07 6.08
C LEU A 13 -2.93 -5.32 4.78
N ILE A 14 -3.17 -5.95 3.63
CA ILE A 14 -3.00 -5.30 2.32
C ILE A 14 -3.92 -4.08 2.22
N GLN A 15 -5.20 -4.24 2.58
CA GLN A 15 -6.17 -3.16 2.55
C GLN A 15 -5.75 -1.98 3.46
N ALA A 16 -5.25 -2.28 4.67
CA ALA A 16 -4.74 -1.27 5.58
C ALA A 16 -3.53 -0.54 5.00
N LEU A 17 -2.57 -1.26 4.41
CA LEU A 17 -1.37 -0.67 3.82
C LEU A 17 -1.70 0.27 2.65
N VAL A 18 -2.52 -0.16 1.69
CA VAL A 18 -2.85 0.66 0.50
C VAL A 18 -3.65 1.93 0.81
N ASN A 19 -4.30 1.97 1.98
CA ASN A 19 -5.08 3.10 2.48
C ASN A 19 -4.32 4.01 3.44
N THR A 20 -3.02 3.79 3.66
CA THR A 20 -2.20 4.69 4.49
C THR A 20 -1.99 6.07 3.85
N VAL A 21 -2.12 6.19 2.53
CA VAL A 21 -2.08 7.48 1.82
C VAL A 21 -3.49 8.00 1.58
N ASP A 22 -3.71 9.23 2.01
CA ASP A 22 -4.87 10.03 1.65
C ASP A 22 -4.60 10.68 0.28
N LEU A 23 -5.38 10.31 -0.74
CA LEU A 23 -5.13 10.75 -2.11
C LEU A 23 -5.61 12.17 -2.41
N GLU A 24 -6.45 12.73 -1.54
CA GLU A 24 -6.98 14.09 -1.70
C GLU A 24 -5.99 15.11 -1.17
N SER A 25 -5.45 14.85 0.02
CA SER A 25 -4.50 15.72 0.73
C SER A 25 -3.03 15.36 0.47
N GLY A 26 -2.75 14.13 0.06
CA GLY A 26 -1.39 13.59 -0.05
C GLY A 26 -0.77 13.19 1.29
N ALA A 27 -1.50 13.31 2.41
CA ALA A 27 -1.01 12.91 3.73
C ALA A 27 -0.77 11.40 3.78
N ASP A 28 0.33 10.99 4.42
CA ASP A 28 0.71 9.59 4.52
C ASP A 28 0.85 9.18 5.99
N ALA A 29 0.03 8.23 6.43
CA ALA A 29 0.07 7.73 7.79
C ALA A 29 1.44 7.13 8.16
N LEU A 30 2.20 6.62 7.18
CA LEU A 30 3.54 6.08 7.38
C LEU A 30 4.56 7.15 7.81
N ASP A 31 4.26 8.45 7.69
CA ASP A 31 5.10 9.52 8.24
C ASP A 31 5.08 9.54 9.77
N THR A 32 4.05 8.95 10.40
CA THR A 32 3.89 8.93 11.86
C THR A 32 4.27 7.57 12.46
N ALA A 33 4.75 7.55 13.71
CA ALA A 33 5.01 6.30 14.41
C ALA A 33 3.73 5.47 14.62
N ASP A 34 2.62 6.13 14.92
CA ASP A 34 1.31 5.49 15.12
C ASP A 34 0.79 4.82 13.85
N GLY A 35 0.98 5.44 12.69
CA GLY A 35 0.60 4.84 11.41
C GLY A 35 1.49 3.66 10.99
N ARG A 36 2.72 3.57 11.52
CA ARG A 36 3.65 2.46 11.26
C ARG A 36 3.45 1.27 12.20
N ALA A 37 3.00 1.52 13.44
CA ALA A 37 2.88 0.50 14.48
C ALA A 37 2.05 -0.75 14.07
N PRO A 38 0.91 -0.63 13.36
CA PRO A 38 0.13 -1.80 12.93
C PRO A 38 0.87 -2.75 11.99
N PHE A 39 1.92 -2.25 11.32
CA PHE A 39 2.72 -3.00 10.35
C PHE A 39 4.06 -3.46 10.94
N GLY A 40 4.37 -3.10 12.19
CA GLY A 40 5.67 -3.39 12.82
C GLY A 40 6.86 -2.67 12.16
N LEU A 41 6.61 -1.54 11.50
CA LEU A 41 7.63 -0.81 10.73
C LEU A 41 8.33 0.25 11.57
N THR A 42 9.63 0.40 11.31
CA THR A 42 10.43 1.53 11.77
C THR A 42 10.45 2.66 10.73
N GLY A 43 11.07 3.79 11.06
CA GLY A 43 11.26 4.87 10.09
C GLY A 43 12.12 4.47 8.90
N GLU A 44 13.07 3.55 9.08
CA GLU A 44 13.96 3.06 8.02
C GLU A 44 13.23 2.21 6.98
N ASP A 45 12.13 1.56 7.38
CA ASP A 45 11.34 0.71 6.49
C ASP A 45 10.37 1.49 5.60
N VAL A 46 10.13 2.78 5.90
CA VAL A 46 9.12 3.61 5.21
C VAL A 46 9.32 3.66 3.69
N PRO A 47 10.54 3.85 3.15
CA PRO A 47 10.73 3.86 1.70
C PRO A 47 10.31 2.54 1.03
N ALA A 48 10.70 1.40 1.60
CA ALA A 48 10.35 0.08 1.06
C ALA A 48 8.84 -0.19 1.20
N ALA A 49 8.24 0.16 2.34
CA ALA A 49 6.81 0.03 2.56
C ALA A 49 5.98 0.87 1.58
N ARG A 50 6.43 2.08 1.25
CA ARG A 50 5.81 2.93 0.22
C ARG A 50 5.94 2.33 -1.16
N GLU A 51 7.09 1.76 -1.52
CA GLU A 51 7.27 1.10 -2.82
C GLU A 51 6.33 -0.10 -2.98
N LEU A 52 6.25 -0.95 -1.95
CA LEU A 52 5.31 -2.06 -1.91
C LEU A 52 3.86 -1.56 -2.03
N ARG A 53 3.50 -0.52 -1.27
CA ARG A 53 2.16 0.10 -1.31
C ARG A 53 1.78 0.54 -2.72
N GLU A 54 2.63 1.31 -3.39
CA GLU A 54 2.32 1.83 -4.73
C GLU A 54 2.27 0.71 -5.78
N SER A 55 3.12 -0.30 -5.65
CA SER A 55 3.11 -1.49 -6.53
C SER A 55 1.83 -2.32 -6.36
N LEU A 56 1.36 -2.50 -5.12
CA LEU A 56 0.07 -3.13 -4.83
C LEU A 56 -1.10 -2.31 -5.38
N ARG A 57 -1.12 -0.99 -5.17
CA ARG A 57 -2.16 -0.09 -5.69
C ARG A 57 -2.26 -0.17 -7.22
N ALA A 58 -1.12 -0.16 -7.92
CA ALA A 58 -1.09 -0.32 -9.37
C ALA A 58 -1.65 -1.67 -9.83
N ALA A 59 -1.28 -2.77 -9.16
CA ALA A 59 -1.80 -4.11 -9.47
C ALA A 59 -3.32 -4.20 -9.24
N LEU A 60 -3.83 -3.62 -8.14
CA LEU A 60 -5.25 -3.58 -7.82
C LEU A 60 -6.05 -2.73 -8.83
N LEU A 61 -5.51 -1.58 -9.27
CA LEU A 61 -6.11 -0.77 -10.33
C LEU A 61 -6.18 -1.53 -11.65
N ALA A 62 -5.09 -2.19 -12.04
CA ALA A 62 -5.05 -3.00 -13.26
C ALA A 62 -6.07 -4.14 -13.21
N HIS A 63 -6.22 -4.80 -12.06
CA HIS A 63 -7.26 -5.82 -11.83
C HIS A 63 -8.68 -5.25 -12.00
N ALA A 64 -8.90 -4.00 -11.60
CA ALA A 64 -10.15 -3.28 -11.79
C ALA A 64 -10.34 -2.67 -13.19
N GLY A 65 -9.39 -2.86 -14.12
CA GLY A 65 -9.45 -2.31 -15.48
C GLY A 65 -9.04 -0.83 -15.60
N HIS A 66 -8.32 -0.31 -14.60
CA HIS A 66 -7.84 1.07 -14.59
C HIS A 66 -6.31 1.15 -14.78
N PRO A 67 -5.79 2.20 -15.45
CA PRO A 67 -4.35 2.42 -15.53
C PRO A 67 -3.78 2.83 -14.15
N PRO A 68 -2.50 2.56 -13.88
CA PRO A 68 -1.86 3.05 -12.68
C PRO A 68 -1.75 4.58 -12.69
N HIS A 69 -1.88 5.21 -11.53
CA HIS A 69 -1.76 6.67 -11.41
C HIS A 69 -0.34 7.19 -11.68
N ARG A 70 0.68 6.33 -11.52
CA ARG A 70 2.09 6.65 -11.74
C ARG A 70 2.88 5.39 -12.14
N PRO A 71 4.05 5.53 -12.78
CA PRO A 71 4.99 4.43 -12.94
C PRO A 71 5.43 3.86 -11.58
N VAL A 72 5.53 2.55 -11.50
CA VAL A 72 5.96 1.79 -10.32
C VAL A 72 6.79 0.58 -10.74
N THR A 73 7.55 0.01 -9.81
CA THR A 73 8.12 -1.33 -9.97
C THR A 73 6.95 -2.33 -10.09
N PRO A 74 6.91 -3.22 -11.10
CA PRO A 74 5.89 -4.27 -11.16
C PRO A 74 5.91 -5.13 -9.90
N LEU A 75 4.74 -5.44 -9.34
CA LEU A 75 4.65 -6.15 -8.06
C LEU A 75 5.42 -7.49 -8.07
N GLY A 76 5.36 -8.23 -9.18
CA GLY A 76 6.12 -9.48 -9.34
C GLY A 76 7.63 -9.27 -9.26
N ASP A 77 8.15 -8.23 -9.90
CA ASP A 77 9.58 -7.90 -9.88
C ASP A 77 10.03 -7.44 -8.50
N LEU A 78 9.18 -6.69 -7.79
CA LEU A 78 9.46 -6.23 -6.43
C LEU A 78 9.53 -7.41 -5.45
N LEU A 79 8.57 -8.34 -5.53
CA LEU A 79 8.56 -9.53 -4.67
C LEU A 79 9.69 -10.51 -4.98
N ALA A 80 10.17 -10.56 -6.22
CA ALA A 80 11.30 -11.41 -6.61
C ALA A 80 12.65 -10.94 -6.04
N ARG A 81 12.73 -9.71 -5.52
CA ARG A 81 13.95 -9.12 -4.93
C ARG A 81 13.98 -9.19 -3.40
N ALA A 82 12.86 -9.58 -2.78
CA ALA A 82 12.67 -9.59 -1.33
C ALA A 82 13.26 -10.84 -0.66
#